data_AF-A0A3S4WUQ7-F1
#
_entry.id   AF-A0A3S4WUQ7-F1
#
_cell.length_a   1.000
_cell.length_b   1.000
_cell.length_c   1.000
_cell.angle_alpha   90.00
_cell.angle_beta   90.00
_cell.angle_gamma   90.00
#
_symmetry.space_group_name_H-M   'P 1'
#
loop_
_entity.id
_entity.type
_entity.pdbx_description
1 polymer ?
#
loop_
_entity_poly.entity_id
_entity_poly.type
_entity_poly.pdbx_seq_one_letter_code
_entity_poly.pdbx_strand_id
1 'polypeptide(L)'
;MRRKINTEYIRPILTPEEIERRKQLKKQLGLQKPTETEIQPKPLFIILQKQFFDEILAGTKKIEYREGSDFYYSRFMNKDATKFKRYETVIFQNGYNKNARRMTVAVRKIEMSFRFKIFLGEVLNKNF
;
A
#
# COMPACT_ATOMS: atom_id res chain seq x y z
N MET A 1 -32.76 -5.22 -21.13
CA MET A 1 -32.26 -6.05 -20.01
C MET A 1 -31.48 -5.17 -19.04
N ARG A 2 -32.05 -4.84 -17.87
CA ARG A 2 -31.41 -4.00 -16.84
C ARG A 2 -30.53 -4.86 -15.93
N ARG A 3 -29.22 -4.58 -15.86
CA ARG A 3 -28.32 -5.20 -14.88
C ARG A 3 -28.64 -4.62 -13.50
N LYS A 4 -29.08 -5.48 -12.57
CA LYS A 4 -29.22 -5.11 -11.15
C LYS A 4 -27.82 -4.86 -10.59
N ILE A 5 -27.58 -3.64 -10.12
CA ILE A 5 -26.34 -3.25 -9.44
C ILE A 5 -26.50 -3.71 -7.99
N ASN A 6 -25.60 -4.55 -7.49
CA ASN A 6 -25.61 -4.97 -6.09
C ASN A 6 -25.05 -3.81 -5.23
N THR A 7 -25.92 -3.18 -4.45
CA THR A 7 -25.74 -1.88 -3.76
C THR A 7 -25.14 -1.98 -2.35
N GLU A 8 -24.62 -3.14 -1.93
CA GLU A 8 -24.33 -3.36 -0.50
C GLU A 8 -22.97 -2.89 0.03
N TYR A 9 -22.10 -2.26 -0.76
CA TYR A 9 -20.87 -1.65 -0.23
C TYR A 9 -20.52 -0.32 -0.92
N ILE A 10 -21.39 0.68 -0.74
CA ILE A 10 -21.01 2.08 -0.91
C ILE A 10 -20.33 2.51 0.39
N ARG A 11 -19.01 2.76 0.37
CA ARG A 11 -18.33 3.38 1.51
C ARG A 11 -19.03 4.72 1.79
N PRO A 12 -19.56 4.97 3.01
CA PRO A 12 -20.23 6.24 3.27
C PRO A 12 -19.26 7.38 2.99
N ILE A 13 -19.66 8.27 2.08
CA ILE A 13 -18.96 9.53 1.86
C ILE A 13 -19.20 10.35 3.12
N LEU A 14 -18.15 10.56 3.90
CA LEU A 14 -18.24 11.35 5.13
C LEU A 14 -18.71 12.75 4.79
N THR A 15 -19.64 13.26 5.59
CA THR A 15 -20.10 14.64 5.41
C THR A 15 -18.96 15.61 5.77
N PRO A 16 -18.99 16.86 5.26
CA PRO A 16 -18.03 17.89 5.65
C PRO A 16 -17.94 18.08 7.17
N GLU A 17 -19.08 17.99 7.87
CA GLU A 17 -19.18 18.09 9.33
C GLU A 17 -18.51 16.90 10.04
N GLU A 18 -18.70 15.68 9.55
CA GLU A 18 -18.04 14.49 10.11
C GLU A 18 -16.51 14.55 9.91
N ILE A 19 -16.06 15.14 8.80
CA ILE A 19 -14.65 15.39 8.53
C ILE A 19 -14.08 16.40 9.54
N GLU A 20 -14.80 17.49 9.82
CA GLU A 20 -14.39 18.48 10.82
C GLU A 20 -14.40 17.92 12.24
N ARG A 21 -15.46 17.19 12.63
CA ARG A 21 -15.55 16.53 13.92
C ARG A 21 -14.40 15.55 14.15
N ARG A 22 -14.01 14.79 13.11
CA ARG A 22 -12.83 13.90 13.17
C ARG A 22 -11.52 14.67 13.29
N LYS A 23 -11.38 15.82 12.62
CA LYS A 23 -10.20 16.69 12.77
C LYS A 23 -10.09 17.24 14.19
N GLN A 24 -11.21 17.70 14.76
CA GLN A 24 -11.28 18.20 16.14
C GLN A 24 -11.01 17.09 17.16
N LEU A 25 -11.61 15.90 16.99
CA LEU A 25 -11.33 14.73 17.83
C LEU A 25 -9.84 14.33 17.80
N LYS A 26 -9.22 14.29 16.61
CA LYS A 26 -7.79 13.98 16.49
C LYS A 26 -6.91 15.01 17.19
N LYS A 27 -7.30 16.28 17.15
CA LYS A 27 -6.63 17.37 17.86
C LYS A 27 -6.80 17.25 19.37
N GLN A 28 -8.01 16.96 19.85
CA GLN A 28 -8.35 16.83 21.28
C GLN A 28 -7.72 15.60 21.93
N LEU A 29 -7.67 14.48 21.20
CA LEU A 29 -7.03 13.23 21.65
C LEU A 29 -5.50 13.28 21.60
N GLY A 30 -4.90 14.40 21.16
CA GLY A 30 -3.44 14.52 21.06
C GLY A 30 -2.80 13.47 20.14
N LEU A 31 -3.56 12.93 19.17
CA LEU A 31 -3.08 11.94 18.20
C LEU A 31 -2.01 12.60 17.33
N GLN A 32 -0.75 12.49 17.75
CA GLN A 32 0.41 12.89 16.98
C GLN A 32 0.45 12.08 15.69
N LYS A 33 0.95 12.69 14.62
CA LYS A 33 1.14 11.95 13.36
C LYS A 33 2.14 10.82 13.61
N PRO A 34 1.93 9.64 13.02
CA PRO A 34 2.87 8.53 13.11
C PRO A 34 4.28 9.03 12.81
N THR A 35 5.09 9.09 13.85
CA THR A 35 6.51 9.38 13.74
C THR A 35 7.17 8.04 13.45
N GLU A 36 7.89 8.00 12.33
CA GLU A 36 9.07 7.19 11.93
C GLU A 36 9.30 5.74 12.42
N THR A 37 8.77 5.31 13.55
CA THR A 37 8.81 3.94 14.09
C THR A 37 7.50 3.16 13.91
N GLU A 38 6.40 3.85 13.59
CA GLU A 38 5.10 3.21 13.49
C GLU A 38 4.92 2.46 12.15
N ILE A 39 4.67 1.17 12.32
CA ILE A 39 4.28 0.26 11.26
C ILE A 39 3.04 0.84 10.58
N GLN A 40 3.10 0.98 9.26
CA GLN A 40 1.99 1.51 8.50
C GLN A 40 0.78 0.58 8.69
N PRO A 41 -0.37 1.11 9.13
CA PRO A 41 -1.53 0.29 9.46
C PRO A 41 -2.15 -0.38 8.23
N LYS A 42 -1.81 0.11 7.03
CA LYS A 42 -2.25 -0.47 5.76
C LYS A 42 -1.04 -1.03 5.02
N PRO A 43 -1.19 -2.20 4.39
CA PRO A 43 -0.16 -2.72 3.52
C PRO A 43 0.10 -1.77 2.37
N LEU A 44 1.34 -1.78 1.90
CA LEU A 44 1.71 -1.10 0.67
C LEU A 44 0.97 -1.77 -0.50
N PHE A 45 0.34 -1.01 -1.38
CA PHE A 45 -0.33 -1.56 -2.56
C PHE A 45 0.45 -1.23 -3.83
N ILE A 46 0.76 -2.24 -4.63
CA ILE A 46 1.54 -2.08 -5.87
C ILE A 46 0.93 -2.95 -6.98
N ILE A 47 0.80 -2.35 -8.16
CA ILE A 47 0.41 -3.06 -9.38
C ILE A 47 1.68 -3.51 -10.10
N LEU A 48 1.72 -4.78 -10.50
CA LEU A 48 2.80 -5.40 -11.24
C LEU A 48 2.34 -5.83 -12.63
N GLN A 49 3.29 -5.87 -13.56
CA GLN A 49 3.14 -6.67 -14.77
C GLN A 49 3.15 -8.16 -14.41
N LYS A 50 2.45 -8.96 -15.22
CA LYS A 50 2.27 -10.40 -14.99
C LYS A 50 3.58 -11.14 -14.76
N GLN A 51 4.62 -10.84 -15.54
CA GLN A 51 5.92 -11.49 -15.42
C GLN A 51 6.50 -11.37 -14.00
N PHE A 52 6.64 -10.14 -13.49
CA PHE A 52 7.19 -9.92 -12.14
C PHE A 52 6.28 -10.47 -11.04
N PHE A 53 4.96 -10.44 -11.26
CA PHE A 53 4.03 -11.07 -10.35
C PHE A 53 4.29 -12.57 -10.26
N ASP A 54 4.37 -13.28 -11.39
CA ASP A 54 4.59 -14.73 -11.38
C ASP A 54 6.00 -15.09 -10.88
N GLU A 55 7.04 -14.28 -11.15
CA GLU A 55 8.39 -14.47 -10.59
C GLU A 55 8.45 -14.33 -9.06
N ILE A 56 7.73 -13.34 -8.49
CA ILE A 56 7.64 -13.20 -7.03
C ILE A 56 6.85 -14.38 -6.44
N LEU A 57 5.77 -14.79 -7.11
CA LEU A 57 4.95 -15.91 -6.68
C LEU A 57 5.72 -17.24 -6.67
N ALA A 58 6.57 -17.44 -7.67
CA ALA A 58 7.49 -18.58 -7.77
C ALA A 58 8.68 -18.45 -6.79
N GLY A 59 8.85 -17.30 -6.16
CA GLY A 59 9.94 -17.03 -5.22
C GLY A 59 11.30 -16.79 -5.88
N THR A 60 11.38 -16.65 -7.21
CA THR A 60 12.64 -16.36 -7.92
C THR A 60 13.02 -14.89 -7.81
N LYS A 61 12.04 -13.98 -7.79
CA LYS A 61 12.26 -12.54 -7.61
C LYS A 61 12.12 -12.14 -6.13
N LYS A 62 13.22 -11.65 -5.54
CA LYS A 62 13.29 -11.25 -4.12
C LYS A 62 13.31 -9.74 -3.88
N ILE A 63 13.45 -8.94 -4.93
CA ILE A 63 13.51 -7.48 -4.84
C ILE A 63 12.59 -6.88 -5.90
N GLU A 64 11.71 -5.98 -5.47
CA GLU A 64 10.91 -5.14 -6.35
C GLU A 64 11.53 -3.74 -6.45
N TYR A 65 11.67 -3.24 -7.67
CA TYR A 65 12.29 -1.94 -7.96
C TYR A 65 11.25 -0.93 -8.39
N ARG A 66 11.36 0.31 -7.92
CA ARG A 66 10.54 1.44 -8.38
C ARG A 66 11.37 2.70 -8.57
N GLU A 67 10.99 3.51 -9.56
CA GLU A 67 11.63 4.79 -9.83
C GLU A 67 11.56 5.75 -8.64
N GLY A 68 12.53 6.65 -8.54
CA GLY A 68 12.51 7.76 -7.59
C GLY A 68 11.62 8.92 -8.05
N SER A 69 10.39 8.66 -8.47
CA SER A 69 9.43 9.72 -8.81
C SER A 69 8.67 10.18 -7.56
N ASP A 70 8.14 11.41 -7.59
CA ASP A 70 7.36 12.01 -6.48
C ASP A 70 6.22 11.11 -6.01
N PHE A 71 5.60 10.40 -6.96
CA PHE A 71 4.58 9.40 -6.66
C PHE A 71 5.10 8.31 -5.71
N TYR A 72 6.26 7.72 -5.98
CA TYR A 72 6.84 6.69 -5.10
C TYR A 72 7.44 7.28 -3.83
N TYR A 73 8.05 8.48 -3.88
CA TYR A 73 8.51 9.19 -2.70
C TYR A 73 7.38 9.38 -1.69
N SER A 74 6.21 9.87 -2.13
CA SER A 74 5.06 10.06 -1.25
C SER A 74 4.55 8.76 -0.61
N ARG A 75 4.83 7.59 -1.22
CA ARG A 75 4.40 6.28 -0.73
C ARG A 75 5.43 5.58 0.14
N PHE A 76 6.71 5.80 -0.09
CA PHE A 76 7.79 5.14 0.65
C PHE A 76 8.40 6.00 1.75
N MET A 77 8.29 7.33 1.66
CA MET A 77 8.85 8.26 2.63
C MET A 77 7.76 8.94 3.45
N ASN A 78 8.14 9.40 4.65
CA ASN A 78 7.35 10.34 5.43
C ASN A 78 7.21 11.70 4.71
N LYS A 79 6.39 12.60 5.26
CA LYS A 79 5.97 13.83 4.56
C LYS A 79 7.14 14.78 4.29
N ASP A 80 8.11 14.79 5.19
CA ASP A 80 9.34 15.58 5.18
C ASP A 80 10.50 14.88 4.46
N ALA A 81 10.27 13.67 3.92
CA ALA A 81 11.24 12.89 3.17
C ALA A 81 12.56 12.57 3.92
N THR A 82 12.52 12.57 5.25
CA THR A 82 13.67 12.30 6.12
C THR A 82 13.81 10.81 6.44
N LYS A 83 12.72 10.03 6.45
CA LYS A 83 12.73 8.60 6.76
C LYS A 83 11.72 7.78 5.95
N PHE A 84 11.99 6.49 5.84
CA PHE A 84 11.10 5.53 5.20
C PHE A 84 9.88 5.23 6.06
N LYS A 85 8.72 5.11 5.42
CA LYS A 85 7.54 4.48 5.99
C LYS A 85 7.81 2.99 6.17
N ARG A 86 7.52 2.47 7.36
CA ARG A 86 7.71 1.06 7.70
C ARG A 86 6.49 0.24 7.32
N TYR A 87 6.59 -0.58 6.28
CA TYR A 87 5.56 -1.56 5.92
C TYR A 87 5.99 -2.95 6.38
N GLU A 88 5.09 -3.71 6.99
CA GLU A 88 5.30 -5.14 7.25
C GLU A 88 4.96 -5.99 6.03
N THR A 89 4.00 -5.54 5.22
CA THR A 89 3.50 -6.29 4.07
C THR A 89 3.21 -5.40 2.87
N VAL A 90 3.30 -6.00 1.69
CA VAL A 90 2.92 -5.42 0.41
C VAL A 90 1.89 -6.32 -0.27
N ILE A 91 0.82 -5.72 -0.78
CA ILE A 91 -0.14 -6.36 -1.67
C ILE A 91 0.27 -6.05 -3.10
N PHE A 92 0.59 -7.11 -3.84
CA PHE A 92 0.77 -7.03 -5.28
C PHE A 92 -0.53 -7.38 -6.00
N GLN A 93 -0.85 -6.63 -7.04
CA GLN A 93 -1.94 -6.92 -7.97
C GLN A 93 -1.38 -7.16 -9.38
N ASN A 94 -1.85 -8.21 -10.05
CA ASN A 94 -1.47 -8.52 -11.43
C ASN A 94 -2.26 -7.65 -12.44
N GLY A 95 -1.65 -6.58 -12.92
CA GLY A 95 -2.28 -5.64 -13.85
C GLY A 95 -3.38 -4.77 -13.21
N TYR A 96 -4.13 -4.07 -14.05
CA TYR A 96 -5.10 -3.03 -13.62
C TYR A 96 -6.55 -3.53 -13.50
N ASN A 97 -6.81 -4.80 -13.81
CA ASN A 97 -8.17 -5.36 -13.80
C ASN A 97 -8.76 -5.37 -12.39
N LYS A 98 -10.06 -5.06 -12.26
CA LYS A 98 -10.75 -5.00 -10.96
C LYS A 98 -10.74 -6.34 -10.21
N ASN A 99 -10.79 -7.45 -10.95
CA ASN A 99 -10.75 -8.82 -10.44
C ASN A 99 -9.37 -9.46 -10.68
N ALA A 100 -8.32 -8.63 -10.74
CA ALA A 100 -6.96 -9.13 -10.89
C ALA A 100 -6.54 -9.95 -9.66
N ARG A 101 -5.80 -11.02 -9.94
CA ARG A 101 -5.06 -11.83 -8.98
C ARG A 101 -4.23 -10.94 -8.05
N ARG A 102 -4.25 -11.24 -6.75
CA ARG A 102 -3.46 -10.55 -5.73
C ARG A 102 -2.66 -11.51 -4.88
N MET A 103 -1.54 -11.03 -4.36
CA MET A 103 -0.79 -11.72 -3.32
C MET A 103 -0.34 -10.73 -2.25
N THR A 104 -0.23 -11.20 -1.02
CA THR A 104 0.37 -10.46 0.09
C THR A 104 1.74 -11.05 0.38
N VAL A 105 2.76 -10.21 0.45
CA VAL A 105 4.16 -10.59 0.65
C VAL A 105 4.73 -9.81 1.82
N ALA A 106 5.54 -10.47 2.66
CA ALA A 106 6.25 -9.80 3.74
C ALA A 106 7.28 -8.80 3.18
N VAL A 107 7.40 -7.63 3.81
CA VAL A 107 8.42 -6.62 3.48
C VAL A 107 9.53 -6.72 4.53
N ARG A 108 10.74 -7.01 4.08
CA ARG A 108 11.92 -7.09 4.95
C ARG A 108 12.56 -5.73 5.17
N LYS A 109 12.70 -4.96 4.09
CA LYS A 109 13.35 -3.65 4.10
C LYS A 109 12.94 -2.85 2.88
N ILE A 110 12.96 -1.52 3.00
CA ILE A 110 12.92 -0.61 1.86
C ILE A 110 14.19 0.25 1.91
N GLU A 111 14.83 0.41 0.76
CA GLU A 111 16.01 1.26 0.59
C GLU A 111 15.83 2.17 -0.62
N MET A 112 16.53 3.31 -0.61
CA MET A 112 16.70 4.16 -1.78
C MET A 112 18.19 4.30 -2.08
N SER A 113 18.52 4.16 -3.36
CA SER A 113 19.82 4.53 -3.92
C SER A 113 19.56 5.34 -5.19
N PHE A 114 19.62 4.70 -6.36
CA PHE A 114 19.13 5.28 -7.63
C PHE A 114 17.63 5.03 -7.85
N ARG A 115 17.12 3.91 -7.32
CA ARG A 115 15.73 3.48 -7.37
C ARG A 115 15.33 2.95 -6.00
N PHE A 116 14.04 3.02 -5.66
CA PHE A 116 13.50 2.35 -4.50
C PHE A 116 13.63 0.84 -4.69
N LYS A 117 14.10 0.16 -3.64
CA LYS A 117 14.22 -1.30 -3.56
C LYS A 117 13.37 -1.79 -2.42
N ILE A 118 12.41 -2.68 -2.71
CA ILE A 118 11.60 -3.35 -1.70
C ILE A 118 12.11 -4.79 -1.61
N PHE A 119 12.70 -5.13 -0.48
CA PHE A 119 13.19 -6.47 -0.20
C PHE A 119 12.03 -7.34 0.29
N LEU A 120 11.77 -8.42 -0.44
CA LEU A 120 10.62 -9.28 -0.25
C LEU A 120 10.97 -10.48 0.62
N GLY A 121 10.08 -10.81 1.53
CA GLY A 121 10.10 -12.03 2.32
C GLY A 121 9.20 -13.11 1.71
N GLU A 122 8.51 -13.83 2.57
CA GLU A 122 7.62 -14.92 2.18
C GLU A 122 6.28 -14.41 1.63
N VAL A 123 5.66 -15.20 0.76
CA VAL A 123 4.29 -14.98 0.30
C VAL A 123 3.35 -15.48 1.40
N LEU A 124 2.62 -14.56 2.02
CA LEU A 124 1.75 -14.83 3.17
C LEU A 124 0.33 -15.23 2.74
N ASN A 125 -0.16 -14.69 1.63
CA ASN A 125 -1.51 -14.98 1.13
C ASN A 125 -1.54 -14.87 -0.40
N LYS A 126 -2.34 -15.74 -1.02
CA LYS A 126 -2.61 -15.78 -2.46
C LYS A 126 -4.13 -15.71 -2.65
N ASN A 127 -4.64 -14.62 -3.23
CA ASN A 127 -6.07 -14.43 -3.49
C ASN A 127 -6.27 -14.28 -5.00
N PHE A 128 -6.70 -15.37 -5.64
CA PHE A 128 -6.84 -15.51 -7.09
C PHE A 128 -8.28 -15.88 -7.46
#